data_AF-A0A7C1NY92-F1
#
_entry.id   AF-A0A7C1NY92-F1
#
_cell.length_a   1.000
_cell.length_b   1.000
_cell.length_c   1.000
_cell.angle_alpha   90.00
_cell.angle_beta   90.00
_cell.angle_gamma   90.00
#
_symmetry.space_group_name_H-M   'P 1'
#
loop_
_entity.id
_entity.type
_entity.pdbx_description
1 polymer ?
#
loop_
_entity_poly.entity_id
_entity_poly.type
_entity_poly.pdbx_seq_one_letter_code
_entity_poly.pdbx_strand_id
1 'polypeptide(L)'
;MRMVGVLMAVAIVAILVMLWLYYGPGGQPGNASGIPPVSRVTETKQAAHSVECRNNLNQIRTAIQMRQGAEDGLPATLKELGLPDSMLVCPVSGQPYQYNPSTGTVSCPTPGHRSY
;
A
#
# COMPACT_ATOMS: atom_id res chain seq x y z
N MET A 1 -16.56 -36.91 -43.91
CA MET A 1 -15.39 -36.23 -43.31
C MET A 1 -15.74 -34.92 -42.60
N ARG A 2 -16.72 -34.12 -43.05
CA ARG A 2 -17.07 -32.85 -42.38
C ARG A 2 -17.87 -32.97 -41.07
N MET A 3 -18.79 -33.93 -40.97
CA MET A 3 -19.60 -34.12 -39.74
C MET A 3 -18.78 -34.69 -38.57
N VAL A 4 -17.87 -35.62 -38.84
CA VAL A 4 -17.01 -36.24 -37.81
C VAL A 4 -16.04 -35.22 -37.20
N GLY A 5 -15.46 -34.34 -38.02
CA GLY A 5 -14.60 -33.26 -37.54
C GLY A 5 -15.36 -32.25 -36.67
N VAL A 6 -16.59 -31.90 -37.05
CA VAL A 6 -17.44 -30.99 -36.25
C VAL A 6 -17.80 -31.61 -34.90
N LEU A 7 -18.16 -32.90 -34.87
CA LEU A 7 -18.49 -33.60 -33.63
C LEU A 7 -17.31 -33.66 -32.65
N MET A 8 -16.10 -33.91 -33.16
CA MET A 8 -14.90 -33.90 -32.32
C MET A 8 -14.56 -32.52 -31.78
N ALA A 9 -14.69 -31.48 -32.60
CA ALA A 9 -14.47 -30.10 -32.15
C ALA A 9 -15.46 -29.68 -31.05
N VAL A 10 -16.74 -30.02 -31.22
CA VAL A 10 -17.78 -29.73 -30.21
C VAL A 10 -17.50 -30.46 -28.89
N ALA A 11 -17.08 -31.74 -28.96
CA ALA A 11 -16.74 -32.51 -27.76
C ALA A 11 -15.59 -31.88 -26.98
N ILE A 12 -14.53 -31.44 -27.67
CA ILE A 12 -13.37 -30.80 -27.03
C ILE A 12 -13.77 -29.47 -26.38
N VAL A 13 -14.55 -28.63 -27.07
CA VAL A 13 -15.03 -27.35 -26.51
C VAL A 13 -15.92 -27.57 -25.28
N ALA A 14 -16.80 -28.56 -25.31
CA ALA A 14 -17.67 -28.88 -24.17
C ALA A 14 -16.85 -29.28 -22.93
N ILE A 15 -15.81 -30.11 -23.10
CA ILE A 15 -14.92 -30.51 -22.00
C ILE A 15 -14.15 -29.31 -21.45
N LEU A 16 -13.63 -28.43 -22.31
CA LEU A 16 -12.91 -27.23 -21.88
C LEU A 16 -13.82 -26.26 -21.11
N VAL A 17 -15.05 -26.05 -21.55
CA VAL A 17 -16.04 -25.25 -20.83
C VAL A 17 -16.37 -25.88 -19.48
N MET A 18 -16.53 -27.20 -19.41
CA MET A 18 -16.85 -27.90 -18.18
C MET A 18 -15.68 -27.84 -17.17
N LEU A 19 -14.44 -27.98 -17.63
CA LEU A 19 -13.24 -27.78 -16.82
C LEU A 19 -13.12 -26.33 -16.34
N TRP A 20 -13.43 -25.36 -17.20
CA TRP A 20 -13.40 -23.94 -16.82
C TRP A 20 -14.48 -23.58 -15.81
N LEU A 21 -15.67 -24.17 -15.90
CA LEU A 21 -16.73 -23.98 -14.90
C LEU A 21 -16.41 -24.68 -13.56
N TYR A 22 -15.72 -25.81 -13.59
CA TYR A 22 -15.40 -26.60 -12.39
C TYR A 22 -14.12 -26.13 -11.67
N TYR A 23 -13.09 -25.75 -12.44
CA TYR A 23 -11.78 -25.33 -11.93
C TYR A 23 -11.46 -23.85 -12.13
N GLY A 24 -12.30 -23.11 -12.87
CA GLY A 24 -12.16 -21.67 -13.00
C GLY A 24 -12.49 -20.96 -11.69
N PRO A 25 -11.92 -19.77 -11.45
CA PRO A 25 -12.20 -18.98 -10.25
C PRO A 25 -13.70 -18.69 -10.21
N GLY A 26 -14.40 -19.32 -9.27
CA GLY A 26 -15.86 -19.30 -9.14
C GLY A 26 -16.43 -17.89 -9.17
N GLY A 27 -16.95 -17.49 -10.34
CA GLY A 27 -17.80 -16.33 -10.49
C GLY A 27 -19.25 -16.75 -10.27
N GLN A 28 -19.71 -16.75 -9.01
CA GLN A 28 -21.14 -16.85 -8.71
C GLN A 28 -21.87 -15.63 -9.31
N PRO A 29 -22.95 -15.80 -10.08
CA PRO A 29 -23.89 -14.72 -10.34
C PRO A 29 -24.79 -14.54 -9.12
N GLY A 30 -24.68 -13.40 -8.46
CA GLY A 30 -25.74 -12.74 -7.70
C GLY A 30 -26.33 -13.49 -6.49
N ASN A 31 -25.85 -13.14 -5.29
CA ASN A 31 -26.68 -12.73 -4.14
C ASN A 31 -25.79 -12.63 -2.89
N ALA A 32 -25.34 -11.42 -2.58
CA ALA A 32 -24.82 -11.10 -1.26
C ALA A 32 -25.37 -9.74 -0.85
N SER A 33 -26.44 -9.82 -0.07
CA SER A 33 -27.04 -8.74 0.68
C SER A 33 -25.98 -7.96 1.49
N GLY A 34 -25.99 -6.63 1.36
CA GLY A 34 -25.94 -5.77 2.55
C GLY A 34 -24.59 -5.33 3.14
N ILE A 35 -23.44 -5.54 2.49
CA ILE A 35 -22.18 -4.88 2.91
C ILE A 35 -21.62 -4.17 1.69
N PRO A 36 -21.42 -2.83 1.70
CA PRO A 36 -20.81 -2.16 0.56
C PRO A 36 -19.46 -2.82 0.30
N PRO A 37 -19.18 -3.29 -0.94
CA PRO A 37 -17.89 -3.85 -1.25
C PRO A 37 -16.88 -2.76 -0.93
N VAL A 38 -16.00 -3.02 0.03
CA VAL A 38 -14.82 -2.19 0.24
C VAL A 38 -14.10 -2.26 -1.10
N SER A 39 -14.28 -1.22 -1.91
CA SER A 39 -13.71 -1.16 -3.24
C SER A 39 -12.22 -1.42 -3.07
N ARG A 40 -11.67 -2.38 -3.82
CA ARG A 40 -10.22 -2.67 -3.84
C ARG A 40 -9.38 -1.40 -4.08
N VAL A 41 -10.00 -0.34 -4.63
CA VAL A 41 -9.42 1.01 -4.79
C VAL A 41 -9.17 1.70 -3.43
N THR A 42 -10.07 1.57 -2.46
CA THR A 42 -9.91 2.17 -1.13
C THR A 42 -8.78 1.48 -0.36
N GLU A 43 -8.70 0.15 -0.47
CA GLU A 43 -7.66 -0.66 0.17
C GLU A 43 -6.27 -0.36 -0.42
N THR A 44 -6.16 -0.24 -1.75
CA THR A 44 -4.90 0.14 -2.42
C THR A 44 -4.47 1.57 -2.11
N LYS A 45 -5.40 2.51 -1.99
CA LYS A 45 -5.09 3.89 -1.59
C LYS A 45 -4.57 3.96 -0.15
N GLN A 46 -5.17 3.20 0.75
CA GLN A 46 -4.73 3.13 2.14
C GLN A 46 -3.36 2.45 2.27
N ALA A 47 -3.10 1.40 1.48
CA ALA A 47 -1.78 0.79 1.34
C ALA A 47 -0.76 1.80 0.80
N ALA A 48 -1.09 2.59 -0.22
CA ALA A 48 -0.20 3.59 -0.78
C ALA A 48 0.20 4.65 0.24
N HIS A 49 -0.76 5.22 0.98
CA HIS A 49 -0.47 6.20 2.04
C HIS A 49 0.38 5.62 3.17
N SER A 50 0.23 4.33 3.50
CA SER A 50 1.10 3.68 4.48
C SER A 50 2.55 3.55 4.02
N VAL A 51 2.78 3.20 2.75
CA VAL A 51 4.11 3.11 2.15
C VAL A 51 4.75 4.49 2.07
N GLU A 52 3.96 5.50 1.72
CA GLU A 52 4.39 6.90 1.67
C GLU A 52 4.83 7.39 3.06
N CYS A 53 4.04 7.12 4.11
CA CYS A 53 4.41 7.45 5.49
C CYS A 53 5.75 6.81 5.91
N ARG A 54 5.97 5.53 5.56
CA ARG A 54 7.23 4.84 5.86
C ARG A 54 8.40 5.41 5.08
N ASN A 55 8.21 5.69 3.79
CA ASN A 55 9.26 6.25 2.95
C ASN A 55 9.70 7.63 3.48
N ASN A 56 8.72 8.45 3.84
CA ASN A 56 8.94 9.78 4.37
C ASN A 56 9.69 9.75 5.72
N LEU A 57 9.27 8.89 6.66
CA LEU A 57 9.99 8.66 7.91
C LEU A 57 11.44 8.21 7.69
N ASN A 58 11.68 7.29 6.76
CA ASN A 58 13.02 6.83 6.45
C ASN A 58 13.88 7.94 5.85
N GLN A 59 13.33 8.74 4.92
CA GLN A 59 14.04 9.89 4.34
C GLN A 59 14.43 10.89 5.41
N ILE A 60 13.51 11.21 6.33
CA ILE A 60 13.78 12.10 7.45
C ILE A 60 14.90 11.53 8.33
N ARG A 61 14.85 10.23 8.68
CA ARG A 61 15.91 9.59 9.49
C ARG A 61 17.26 9.62 8.81
N THR A 62 17.32 9.33 7.52
CA THR A 62 18.57 9.39 6.76
C THR A 62 19.10 10.82 6.70
N ALA A 63 18.24 11.82 6.52
CA ALA A 63 18.64 13.22 6.54
C ALA A 63 19.17 13.64 7.93
N ILE A 64 18.56 13.17 9.02
CA ILE A 64 19.06 13.39 10.39
C ILE A 64 20.44 12.74 10.56
N GLN A 65 20.62 11.49 10.11
CA GLN A 65 21.90 10.78 10.20
C GLN A 65 22.99 11.45 9.36
N MET A 66 22.67 11.93 8.16
CA MET A 66 23.62 12.66 7.33
C MET A 66 24.04 13.98 7.98
N ARG A 67 23.11 14.71 8.60
CA ARG A 67 23.41 15.93 9.36
C ARG A 67 24.28 15.62 10.57
N GLN A 68 23.95 14.60 11.34
CA GLN A 68 24.72 14.17 12.51
C GLN A 68 26.16 13.75 12.15
N GLY A 69 26.39 13.21 10.96
CA GLY A 69 27.73 12.87 10.47
C GLY A 69 28.50 14.05 9.85
N ALA A 70 27.81 15.13 9.47
CA ALA A 70 28.40 16.30 8.82
C ALA A 70 28.64 17.47 9.78
N GLU A 71 27.72 17.69 10.72
CA GLU A 71 27.85 18.60 11.84
C GLU A 71 27.69 17.76 13.12
N ASP A 72 28.58 17.93 14.10
CA ASP A 72 28.56 17.24 15.42
C ASP A 72 27.34 17.67 16.28
N GLY A 73 26.14 17.68 15.70
CA GLY A 73 24.91 18.17 16.32
C GLY A 73 23.67 17.56 15.67
N LEU A 74 22.75 17.10 16.51
CA LEU A 74 21.41 16.72 16.05
C LEU A 74 20.62 17.99 15.70
N PRO A 75 19.81 17.97 14.63
CA PRO A 75 18.94 19.10 14.30
C PRO A 75 17.96 19.34 15.47
N ALA A 76 17.71 20.59 15.84
CA ALA A 76 16.77 20.92 16.91
C ALA A 76 15.32 20.71 16.46
N THR A 77 15.06 20.86 15.15
CA THR A 77 13.75 20.61 14.56
C THR A 77 13.83 19.97 13.18
N LEU A 78 12.78 19.23 12.80
CA LEU A 78 12.60 18.71 11.44
C LEU A 78 12.57 19.81 10.36
N LYS A 79 12.25 21.05 10.75
CA LYS A 79 12.18 22.20 9.85
C LYS A 79 13.57 22.70 9.44
N GLU A 80 14.57 22.52 10.29
CA GLU A 80 15.96 22.86 10.00
C GLU A 80 16.61 21.95 8.96
N LEU A 81 16.03 20.77 8.73
CA LEU A 81 16.45 19.86 7.67
C LEU A 81 16.13 20.38 6.27
N GLY A 82 15.29 21.41 6.14
CA GLY A 82 14.88 21.97 4.85
C GLY A 82 13.95 21.05 4.05
N LEU A 83 13.31 20.07 4.69
CA LEU A 83 12.30 19.24 4.06
C LEU A 83 10.99 20.02 3.90
N PRO A 84 10.23 19.76 2.81
CA PRO A 84 8.94 20.41 2.58
C PRO A 84 7.93 20.06 3.67
N ASP A 85 7.11 21.03 4.09
CA ASP A 85 6.11 20.84 5.16
C ASP A 85 5.13 19.69 4.88
N SER A 86 4.87 19.38 3.61
CA SER A 86 4.06 18.23 3.19
C SER A 86 4.70 16.89 3.55
N MET A 87 6.03 16.81 3.61
CA MET A 87 6.77 15.65 4.08
C MET A 87 6.85 15.59 5.61
N LEU A 88 6.60 16.69 6.31
CA LEU A 88 6.59 16.73 7.78
C LEU A 88 5.25 16.29 8.37
N VAL A 89 4.26 15.99 7.52
CA VAL A 89 2.92 15.58 7.90
C VAL A 89 2.65 14.16 7.42
N CYS A 90 2.00 13.35 8.26
CA CYS A 90 1.59 12.01 7.90
C CYS A 90 0.42 12.06 6.90
N PRO A 91 0.53 11.46 5.71
CA PRO A 91 -0.55 11.46 4.70
C PRO A 91 -1.76 10.62 5.11
N VAL A 92 -1.61 9.74 6.12
CA VAL A 92 -2.67 8.88 6.63
C VAL A 92 -3.55 9.59 7.66
N SER A 93 -2.96 10.39 8.57
CA SER A 93 -3.68 11.07 9.66
C SER A 93 -3.76 12.58 9.51
N GLY A 94 -3.00 13.18 8.59
CA GLY A 94 -2.85 14.62 8.46
C GLY A 94 -2.14 15.29 9.63
N GLN A 95 -1.53 14.51 10.54
CA GLN A 95 -0.85 15.03 11.73
C GLN A 95 0.66 15.18 11.49
N PRO A 96 1.30 16.22 12.04
CA PRO A 96 2.74 16.40 11.95
C PRO A 96 3.49 15.27 12.67
N TYR A 97 4.64 14.85 12.12
CA TYR A 97 5.52 13.87 12.76
C TYR A 97 6.12 14.44 14.05
N GLN A 98 6.21 13.60 15.09
CA GLN A 98 6.87 13.97 16.34
C GLN A 98 8.36 13.65 16.24
N TYR A 99 9.18 14.66 16.49
CA TYR A 99 10.63 14.54 16.52
C TYR A 99 11.16 14.82 17.92
N ASN A 100 12.08 13.95 18.36
CA ASN A 100 12.81 14.13 19.61
C ASN A 100 14.26 14.56 19.31
N PRO A 101 14.65 15.81 19.62
CA PRO A 101 16.00 16.32 19.35
C PRO A 101 17.08 15.67 20.23
N SER A 102 16.71 15.09 21.38
CA SER A 102 17.66 14.42 22.28
C SER A 102 18.06 13.04 21.80
N THR A 103 17.22 12.38 20.99
CA THR A 103 17.46 11.02 20.50
C THR A 103 17.54 10.93 18.98
N GLY A 104 17.27 12.02 18.26
CA GLY A 104 17.21 12.04 16.79
C GLY A 104 16.09 11.20 16.20
N THR A 105 15.11 10.80 17.03
CA THR A 105 14.08 9.85 16.64
C THR A 105 12.84 10.58 16.13
N VAL A 106 12.31 10.10 15.02
CA VAL A 106 11.04 10.56 14.44
C VAL A 106 10.01 9.46 14.57
N SER A 107 8.83 9.82 15.03
CA SER A 107 7.69 8.92 15.25
C SER A 107 6.41 9.50 14.66
N CYS A 108 5.57 8.62 14.13
CA CYS A 108 4.26 8.96 13.62
C CYS A 108 3.20 8.82 14.73
N PRO A 109 2.36 9.84 15.02
CA PRO A 109 1.33 9.74 16.05
C PRO A 109 0.18 8.77 15.68
N THR A 110 0.07 8.41 14.40
CA THR A 110 -0.99 7.56 13.85
C THR A 110 -1.00 6.16 14.48
N PRO A 111 -2.14 5.68 15.00
CA PRO A 111 -2.25 4.33 15.55
C PRO A 111 -1.95 3.27 14.48
N GLY A 112 -1.10 2.29 14.81
CA GLY A 112 -0.60 1.27 13.86
C GLY A 112 0.68 1.66 13.10
N HIS A 113 1.11 2.92 13.14
CA HIS A 113 2.32 3.41 12.44
C HIS A 113 3.40 3.99 13.36
N ARG A 114 3.24 3.86 14.68
CA ARG A 114 4.15 4.43 15.69
C ARG A 114 5.56 3.85 15.67
N SER A 115 5.73 2.65 15.12
CA SER A 115 7.00 1.90 15.10
C SER A 115 7.68 1.82 13.73
N TYR A 116 7.14 2.47 12.70
CA TYR A 116 7.80 2.51 11.39
C TYR A 116 9.11 3.26 11.47
#